data_AF-A0A931YF50-F1
#
_entry.id   AF-A0A931YF50-F1
#
_cell.length_a   1.000
_cell.length_b   1.000
_cell.length_c   1.000
_cell.angle_alpha   90.00
_cell.angle_beta   90.00
_cell.angle_gamma   90.00
#
_symmetry.space_group_name_H-M   'P 1'
#
loop_
_entity.id
_entity.type
_entity.pdbx_description
1 polymer ?
#
loop_
_entity_poly.entity_id
_entity_poly.type
_entity_poly.pdbx_seq_one_letter_code
_entity_poly.pdbx_strand_id
1 'polypeptide(L)'
;MGSSYAGQIPGWPLALFRIAFGLLYLDMARQKAPWIGYGWLHGWIEQEVAHPTFAWYAEFLSHVVLPHFGLFGMMTFVVEVALGLSLLLGVLTRVAGLGGFLWQLNIALGAFSVPGEWYWIWP
;
A
#
# COMPACT_ATOMS: atom_id res chain seq x y z
N MET A 1 46.47 -15.44 1.60
CA MET A 1 45.12 -15.91 1.22
C MET A 1 44.14 -14.83 1.65
N GLY A 2 43.43 -14.25 0.67
CA GLY A 2 42.86 -12.89 0.72
C GLY A 2 41.87 -12.63 1.87
N SER A 3 42.10 -11.53 2.58
CA SER A 3 41.11 -10.91 3.46
C SER A 3 39.98 -10.36 2.60
N SER A 4 38.82 -11.00 2.64
CA SER A 4 37.60 -10.56 1.97
C SER A 4 37.17 -9.22 2.56
N TYR A 5 37.47 -8.11 1.87
CA TYR A 5 36.85 -6.82 2.13
C TYR A 5 35.36 -6.89 1.73
N ALA A 6 34.54 -7.54 2.56
CA ALA A 6 33.10 -7.30 2.53
C ALA A 6 32.91 -5.86 2.98
N GLY A 7 32.91 -4.91 2.03
CA GLY A 7 32.62 -3.51 2.30
C GLY A 7 31.32 -3.44 3.07
N GLN A 8 31.38 -3.06 4.34
CA GLN A 8 30.19 -2.84 5.15
C GLN A 8 29.42 -1.70 4.50
N ILE A 9 28.37 -2.05 3.76
CA ILE A 9 27.45 -1.06 3.23
C ILE A 9 26.93 -0.27 4.43
N PRO A 10 27.09 1.06 4.47
CA PRO A 10 26.58 1.85 5.58
C PRO A 10 25.09 1.56 5.76
N GLY A 11 24.64 1.21 6.96
CA GLY A 11 23.25 0.82 7.21
C GLY A 11 22.26 2.00 7.21
N TRP A 12 22.78 3.24 7.22
CA TRP A 12 21.98 4.46 7.34
C TRP A 12 21.05 4.73 6.13
N PRO A 13 21.40 4.44 4.86
CA PRO A 13 20.48 4.65 3.74
C PRO A 13 19.27 3.72 3.86
N LEU A 14 19.50 2.45 4.23
CA LEU A 14 18.42 1.50 4.47
C LEU A 14 17.50 1.98 5.62
N ALA A 15 18.08 2.51 6.69
CA ALA A 15 17.31 3.08 7.79
C ALA A 15 16.46 4.28 7.33
N LEU A 16 17.01 5.19 6.52
CA LEU A 16 16.26 6.33 5.98
C LEU A 16 15.12 5.88 5.07
N PHE A 17 15.37 4.94 4.14
CA PHE A 17 14.31 4.39 3.29
C PHE A 17 13.19 3.79 4.13
N ARG A 18 13.56 3.01 5.15
CA ARG A 18 12.60 2.37 6.05
C ARG A 18 11.75 3.39 6.80
N ILE A 19 12.36 4.45 7.32
CA ILE A 19 11.65 5.54 8.00
C ILE A 19 10.73 6.27 7.03
N ALA A 20 11.21 6.62 5.84
CA ALA A 20 10.41 7.30 4.82
C ALA A 20 9.17 6.50 4.42
N PHE A 21 9.35 5.21 4.08
CA PHE A 21 8.21 4.33 3.77
C PHE A 21 7.30 4.09 4.98
N GLY A 22 7.86 3.98 6.20
CA GLY A 22 7.06 3.90 7.41
C GLY A 22 6.14 5.11 7.60
N LEU A 23 6.67 6.32 7.39
CA LEU A 23 5.88 7.55 7.44
C LEU A 23 4.83 7.61 6.33
N LEU A 24 5.15 7.19 5.11
CA LEU A 24 4.19 7.14 3.99
C LEU A 24 3.00 6.23 4.31
N TYR A 25 3.24 5.02 4.83
CA TYR A 25 2.16 4.11 5.23
C TYR A 25 1.29 4.69 6.35
N LEU A 26 1.89 5.37 7.33
CA LEU A 26 1.13 6.03 8.39
C LEU A 26 0.29 7.20 7.87
N ASP A 27 0.81 7.94 6.88
CA ASP A 27 0.05 9.01 6.22
C ASP A 27 -1.14 8.44 5.42
N MET A 28 -0.92 7.37 4.64
CA MET A 28 -2.00 6.67 3.92
C MET A 28 -3.07 6.16 4.89
N ALA A 29 -2.66 5.54 6.00
CA ALA A 29 -3.58 5.07 7.03
C ALA A 29 -4.39 6.23 7.62
N ARG A 30 -3.76 7.36 7.89
CA ARG A 30 -4.43 8.55 8.43
C ARG A 30 -5.53 9.07 7.49
N GLN A 31 -5.28 9.07 6.18
CA GLN A 31 -6.24 9.49 5.16
C GLN A 31 -7.45 8.53 5.02
N LYS A 32 -7.31 7.30 5.53
CA LYS A 32 -8.33 6.25 5.49
C LYS A 32 -8.84 5.86 6.88
N ALA A 33 -8.66 6.74 7.87
CA ALA A 33 -9.00 6.41 9.24
C ALA A 33 -10.52 6.19 9.43
N PRO A 34 -10.94 5.27 10.33
CA PRO A 34 -12.36 4.93 10.48
C PRO A 34 -13.20 6.12 11.01
N TRP A 35 -12.61 7.02 11.81
CA TRP A 35 -13.29 8.21 12.33
C TRP A 35 -13.54 9.32 11.29
N ILE A 36 -12.91 9.24 10.11
CA ILE A 36 -13.23 10.11 8.96
C ILE A 36 -14.04 9.37 7.88
N GLY A 37 -14.61 8.21 8.22
CA GLY A 37 -15.42 7.41 7.28
C GLY A 37 -14.60 6.82 6.14
N TYR A 38 -13.33 6.48 6.37
CA TYR A 38 -12.39 5.97 5.36
C TYR A 38 -12.06 6.96 4.22
N GLY A 39 -12.41 8.24 4.38
CA GLY A 39 -12.02 9.31 3.48
C GLY A 39 -12.43 9.05 2.03
N TRP A 40 -11.47 9.11 1.12
CA TRP A 40 -11.68 8.94 -0.32
C TRP A 40 -11.68 7.47 -0.79
N LEU A 41 -11.46 6.51 0.12
CA LEU A 41 -11.30 5.09 -0.23
C LEU A 41 -12.53 4.48 -0.91
N HIS A 42 -13.73 4.89 -0.52
CA HIS A 42 -14.96 4.34 -1.12
C HIS A 42 -15.07 4.73 -2.61
N GLY A 43 -14.98 6.04 -2.88
CA GLY A 43 -15.01 6.56 -4.25
C GLY A 43 -13.84 6.05 -5.10
N TRP A 44 -12.70 5.77 -4.48
CA TRP A 44 -11.58 5.12 -5.16
C TRP A 44 -11.95 3.73 -5.70
N ILE A 45 -12.52 2.88 -4.84
CA ILE A 45 -12.92 1.52 -5.22
C ILE A 45 -14.02 1.58 -6.29
N GLU A 46 -14.92 2.56 -6.24
CA GLU A 46 -15.92 2.79 -7.30
C GLU A 46 -15.25 3.10 -8.66
N GLN A 47 -14.16 3.88 -8.69
CA GLN A 47 -13.40 4.13 -9.92
C GLN A 47 -12.70 2.87 -10.43
N GLU A 48 -12.13 2.05 -9.55
CA GLU A 48 -11.51 0.76 -9.92
C GLU A 48 -12.54 -0.21 -10.51
N VAL A 49 -13.79 -0.18 -10.03
CA VAL A 49 -14.90 -0.97 -10.58
C VAL A 49 -15.38 -0.40 -11.92
N ALA A 50 -15.44 0.94 -12.07
CA ALA A 50 -15.86 1.59 -13.30
C ALA A 50 -14.85 1.46 -14.45
N HIS A 51 -13.57 1.37 -14.12
CA HIS A 51 -12.47 1.24 -15.07
C HIS A 51 -11.63 -0.02 -14.78
N PRO A 52 -12.21 -1.22 -14.95
CA PRO A 52 -11.59 -2.46 -14.50
C PRO A 52 -10.34 -2.81 -15.31
N THR A 53 -9.20 -3.00 -14.64
CA THR A 53 -8.01 -3.54 -15.30
C THR A 53 -8.22 -5.01 -15.64
N PHE A 54 -8.87 -5.73 -14.71
CA PHE A 54 -9.27 -7.11 -14.87
C PHE A 54 -10.73 -7.28 -14.44
N ALA A 55 -11.55 -7.92 -15.28
CA ALA A 55 -12.98 -8.10 -15.02
C ALA A 55 -13.24 -8.84 -13.70
N TRP A 56 -12.51 -9.92 -13.42
CA TRP A 56 -12.64 -10.70 -12.19
C TRP A 56 -12.32 -9.88 -10.93
N TYR A 57 -11.40 -8.92 -11.02
CA TYR A 57 -11.03 -8.07 -9.89
C TYR A 57 -12.15 -7.08 -9.59
N ALA A 58 -12.75 -6.47 -10.61
CA ALA A 58 -13.91 -5.61 -10.43
C ALA A 58 -15.15 -6.36 -9.94
N GLU A 59 -15.36 -7.61 -10.36
CA GLU A 59 -16.41 -8.46 -9.79
C GLU A 59 -16.19 -8.71 -8.28
N PHE A 60 -14.94 -8.99 -7.88
CA PHE A 60 -14.58 -9.12 -6.47
C PHE A 60 -14.82 -7.81 -5.69
N LEU A 61 -14.38 -6.67 -6.23
CA LEU A 61 -14.60 -5.37 -5.61
C LEU A 61 -16.10 -5.05 -5.46
N SER A 62 -16.90 -5.30 -6.49
CA SER A 62 -18.32 -4.98 -6.51
C SER A 62 -19.19 -5.90 -5.66
N HIS A 63 -18.90 -7.21 -5.62
CA HIS A 63 -19.75 -8.18 -4.93
C HIS A 63 -19.25 -8.57 -3.53
N VAL A 64 -17.97 -8.34 -3.23
CA VAL A 64 -17.37 -8.71 -1.95
C VAL A 64 -16.93 -7.48 -1.16
N VAL A 65 -16.15 -6.58 -1.78
CA VAL A 65 -15.52 -5.46 -1.06
C VAL A 65 -16.52 -4.35 -0.76
N LEU A 66 -17.24 -3.84 -1.77
CA LEU A 66 -18.21 -2.74 -1.60
C LEU A 66 -19.35 -3.10 -0.62
N PRO A 67 -19.97 -4.28 -0.67
CA PRO A 67 -21.01 -4.65 0.30
C PRO A 67 -20.49 -4.78 1.74
N HIS A 68 -19.21 -5.12 1.91
CA HIS A 68 -18.54 -5.24 3.21
C HIS A 68 -17.52 -4.13 3.44
N PHE A 69 -17.77 -2.93 2.91
CA PHE A 69 -16.77 -1.86 2.85
C PHE A 69 -16.18 -1.51 4.22
N GLY A 70 -16.99 -1.47 5.29
CA GLY A 70 -16.47 -1.20 6.64
C GLY A 70 -15.42 -2.20 7.11
N LEU A 71 -15.58 -3.49 6.77
CA LEU A 71 -14.60 -4.52 7.11
C LEU A 71 -13.30 -4.31 6.33
N PHE A 72 -13.39 -4.13 5.01
CA PHE A 72 -12.21 -3.96 4.16
C PHE A 72 -11.50 -2.62 4.40
N GLY A 73 -12.25 -1.55 4.66
CA GLY A 73 -11.69 -0.26 5.07
C GLY A 73 -10.94 -0.37 6.39
N MET A 74 -11.50 -1.06 7.38
CA MET A 74 -10.80 -1.29 8.65
C MET A 74 -9.56 -2.19 8.47
N MET A 75 -9.66 -3.23 7.66
CA MET A 75 -8.52 -4.10 7.33
C MET A 75 -7.39 -3.29 6.69
N THR A 76 -7.70 -2.48 5.68
CA THR A 76 -6.76 -1.57 5.02
C THR A 76 -6.08 -0.65 6.03
N PHE A 77 -6.86 0.02 6.88
CA PHE A 77 -6.33 0.90 7.92
C PHE A 77 -5.37 0.15 8.87
N VAL A 78 -5.78 -1.01 9.37
CA VAL A 78 -4.95 -1.80 10.32
C VAL A 78 -3.66 -2.29 9.65
N VAL A 79 -3.73 -2.75 8.40
CA VAL A 79 -2.56 -3.20 7.65
C VAL A 79 -1.60 -2.03 7.41
N GLU A 80 -2.08 -0.88 6.94
CA GLU A 80 -1.25 0.30 6.69
C GLU A 80 -0.59 0.81 7.99
N VAL A 81 -1.31 0.84 9.11
CA VAL A 81 -0.73 1.17 10.43
C VAL A 81 0.33 0.14 10.83
N ALA A 82 0.06 -1.15 10.69
CA ALA A 82 0.99 -2.21 11.06
C ALA A 82 2.28 -2.16 10.23
N LEU A 83 2.16 -1.94 8.92
CA LEU A 83 3.30 -1.75 8.01
C LEU A 83 4.08 -0.49 8.37
N GLY A 84 3.38 0.63 8.57
CA GLY A 84 3.96 1.91 8.93
C GLY A 84 4.76 1.86 10.23
N LEU A 85 4.20 1.29 11.30
CA LEU A 85 4.88 1.14 12.59
C LEU A 85 6.03 0.14 12.52
N SER A 86 5.87 -0.98 11.81
CA SER A 86 6.92 -1.99 11.65
C SER A 86 8.15 -1.41 10.93
N LEU A 87 7.92 -0.65 9.86
CA LEU A 87 8.98 0.04 9.13
C LEU A 87 9.54 1.21 9.95
N LEU A 88 8.72 2.03 10.60
CA LEU A 88 9.24 3.17 11.37
C LEU A 88 10.13 2.71 12.53
N LEU A 89 9.64 1.77 13.34
CA LEU A 89 10.34 1.27 14.52
C LEU A 89 11.44 0.27 14.19
N GLY A 90 11.37 -0.40 13.04
CA GLY A 90 12.36 -1.39 12.65
C GLY A 90 12.08 -2.80 13.10
N VAL A 91 10.82 -3.10 13.40
CA VAL A 91 10.36 -4.41 13.81
C VAL A 91 9.86 -5.15 12.58
N LEU A 92 10.21 -6.43 12.42
CA LEU A 92 9.74 -7.28 11.31
C LEU A 92 9.95 -6.66 9.91
N THR A 93 11.01 -5.87 9.72
CA THR A 93 11.24 -5.04 8.52
C THR A 93 11.19 -5.81 7.20
N ARG A 94 11.67 -7.05 7.18
CA ARG A 94 11.62 -7.92 5.98
C ARG A 94 10.18 -8.30 5.63
N VAL A 95 9.39 -8.64 6.65
CA VAL A 95 7.97 -8.99 6.49
C VAL A 95 7.18 -7.74 6.11
N ALA A 96 7.41 -6.61 6.77
CA ALA A 96 6.77 -5.34 6.46
C ALA A 96 7.14 -4.83 5.07
N GLY A 97 8.39 -5.00 4.63
CA GLY A 97 8.81 -4.66 3.28
C GLY A 97 8.10 -5.51 2.21
N LEU A 98 8.00 -6.83 2.43
CA LEU A 98 7.32 -7.73 1.50
C LEU A 98 5.80 -7.49 1.51
N GLY A 99 5.21 -7.29 2.68
CA GLY A 99 3.80 -6.96 2.84
C GLY A 99 3.45 -5.62 2.18
N GLY A 100 4.28 -4.60 2.37
CA GLY A 100 4.11 -3.32 1.71
C GLY A 100 4.26 -3.41 0.19
N PHE A 101 5.20 -4.21 -0.30
CA PHE A 101 5.31 -4.46 -1.74
C PHE A 101 4.03 -5.08 -2.31
N LEU A 102 3.50 -6.13 -1.65
CA LEU A 102 2.24 -6.75 -2.07
C LEU A 102 1.05 -5.79 -1.97
N TRP A 103 1.04 -4.92 -0.96
CA TRP A 103 0.02 -3.89 -0.80
C TRP A 103 0.00 -2.91 -1.98
N GLN A 104 1.18 -2.42 -2.38
CA GLN A 104 1.28 -1.54 -3.54
C GLN A 104 0.93 -2.24 -4.85
N LEU A 105 1.24 -3.54 -4.99
CA LEU A 105 0.79 -4.32 -6.14
C LEU A 105 -0.74 -4.43 -6.19
N ASN A 106 -1.41 -4.62 -5.05
CA ASN A 106 -2.87 -4.65 -5.01
C ASN A 106 -3.49 -3.32 -5.48
N ILE A 107 -2.95 -2.19 -5.01
CA ILE A 107 -3.39 -0.86 -5.48
C ILE A 107 -3.11 -0.70 -6.98
N ALA A 108 -1.93 -1.09 -7.45
CA ALA A 108 -1.60 -1.03 -8.87
C ALA A 108 -2.57 -1.86 -9.71
N LEU A 109 -2.95 -3.07 -9.26
CA LEU A 109 -3.89 -3.93 -9.98
C LEU A 109 -5.28 -3.33 -10.14
N GLY A 110 -5.75 -2.51 -9.18
CA GLY A 110 -7.03 -1.83 -9.27
C GLY A 110 -6.97 -0.52 -10.06
N ALA A 111 -5.89 0.24 -9.87
CA ALA A 111 -5.76 1.59 -10.38
C ALA A 111 -5.19 1.68 -11.82
N PHE A 112 -4.60 0.62 -12.36
CA PHE A 112 -3.79 0.70 -13.59
C PHE A 112 -4.53 1.23 -14.83
N SER A 113 -5.84 0.96 -14.90
CA SER A 113 -6.72 1.40 -16.00
C SER A 113 -7.60 2.59 -15.63
N VAL A 114 -7.46 3.14 -14.42
CA VAL A 114 -8.19 4.35 -14.00
C VAL A 114 -7.62 5.56 -14.74
N PRO A 115 -8.42 6.29 -15.55
CA PRO A 115 -7.94 7.43 -16.32
C PRO A 115 -7.38 8.54 -15.42
N GLY A 116 -6.23 9.11 -15.80
CA GLY A 116 -5.61 10.23 -15.08
C GLY A 116 -4.77 9.86 -13.87
N GLU A 117 -4.88 8.65 -13.33
CA GLU A 117 -4.09 8.23 -12.16
C GLU A 117 -2.62 8.00 -12.52
N TRP A 118 -2.38 7.35 -13.65
CA TRP A 118 -1.05 7.05 -14.16
C TRP A 118 -0.76 7.90 -15.39
N TYR A 119 -0.87 9.24 -15.27
CA TYR A 119 -0.70 10.17 -16.40
C TYR A 119 0.66 10.01 -17.12
N TRP A 120 1.66 9.46 -16.43
CA TRP A 120 2.99 9.19 -16.99
C TRP A 120 3.08 7.87 -17.76
N ILE A 121 2.08 6.98 -17.64
CA ILE A 121 2.00 5.69 -18.34
C ILE A 121 1.04 5.79 -19.53
N TRP A 122 -0.07 6.50 -19.37
CA TRP A 122 -1.10 6.67 -20.39
C TRP A 122 -1.24 8.14 -20.77
N PRO A 123 -1.11 8.51 -22.06
CA PRO A 123 -1.24 9.89 -22.52
C PRO A 123 -2.66 10.45 -22.40
#